data_AF-A0A7J3U8R5-F1
#
_entry.id   AF-A0A7J3U8R5-F1
#
_cell.length_a   1.000
_cell.length_b   1.000
_cell.length_c   1.000
_cell.angle_alpha   90.00
_cell.angle_beta   90.00
_cell.angle_gamma   90.00
#
_symmetry.space_group_name_H-M   'P 1'
#
loop_
_entity.id
_entity.type
_entity.pdbx_description
1 polymer ?
#
loop_
_entity_poly.entity_id
_entity_poly.type
_entity_poly.pdbx_seq_one_letter_code
_entity_poly.pdbx_strand_id
1 'polypeptide(L)'
;MGETLLGVSSEYLYIHNKKPQMLEDIHKPHFLVFSPSDKNIEKERKKLIEAWKKGEENPLKHITDIGEVEEYRSFWDFEKKRKVFRVYVKRSFLVPEISDYIFFNQDLYTAEHDIPYHQRVLVDLAATNKAWMLDTEGKRKKLRILVYDIETTEFEEGRTDLPIDIIGYTSLDLSIESEKNLGTEEFNFEVLDWPSNWIENEITQVVARNRDEEIDNLLMFCDLVKQHHIISGHNIVGFDNMQIHGRIEKIISENGENLSKEQLETFRQFLAKYAKKDKSFHFGVGSEIVTVQPSTFDTYLGVRKFYPYLDDFGLKSVAPFLGIKIEGRVRLMPSQIKMDERTLLYNKHDVQEQCGVTLHLLEQALPLAFTTCMPFEMLLGSGAVNMWDHMAMIRAVHQKKIMPPVARVLP
;
A
#
# COMPACT_ATOMS: atom_id res chain seq x y z
N MET A 1 5.09 19.83 -6.03
CA MET A 1 4.53 18.48 -6.19
C MET A 1 3.50 18.21 -5.10
N GLY A 2 2.28 18.70 -5.29
CA GLY A 2 1.14 18.53 -4.39
C GLY A 2 0.08 17.62 -5.00
N GLU A 3 0.35 16.32 -4.96
CA GLU A 3 -0.62 15.28 -5.30
C GLU A 3 -1.00 14.50 -4.05
N THR A 4 -2.27 14.60 -3.72
CA THR A 4 -2.82 14.39 -2.38
C THR A 4 -2.80 12.94 -1.91
N LEU A 5 -2.44 11.95 -2.75
CA LEU A 5 -2.35 10.57 -2.31
C LEU A 5 -1.36 9.77 -3.16
N LEU A 6 -0.40 9.15 -2.47
CA LEU A 6 0.68 8.35 -3.02
C LEU A 6 0.44 6.89 -2.61
N GLY A 7 0.51 5.96 -3.54
CA GLY A 7 0.50 4.52 -3.27
C GLY A 7 1.67 3.88 -3.99
N VAL A 8 2.23 2.79 -3.46
CA VAL A 8 3.33 2.07 -4.12
C VAL A 8 3.00 0.58 -4.15
N SER A 9 3.13 -0.03 -5.33
CA SER A 9 3.17 -1.48 -5.50
C SER A 9 4.60 -1.94 -5.79
N SER A 10 4.82 -3.22 -6.05
CA SER A 10 6.15 -3.71 -6.47
C SER A 10 6.58 -3.18 -7.84
N GLU A 11 5.62 -2.73 -8.65
CA GLU A 11 5.83 -2.36 -10.05
C GLU A 11 5.51 -0.89 -10.34
N TYR A 12 4.55 -0.31 -9.63
CA TYR A 12 4.02 1.01 -9.94
C TYR A 12 4.02 1.97 -8.74
N LEU A 13 4.27 3.23 -9.03
CA LEU A 13 3.94 4.38 -8.20
C LEU A 13 2.56 4.90 -8.62
N TYR A 14 1.62 4.94 -7.69
CA TYR A 14 0.29 5.51 -7.88
C TYR A 14 0.27 6.90 -7.32
N ILE A 15 -0.15 7.82 -8.16
CA ILE A 15 -0.44 9.17 -7.73
C ILE A 15 -1.83 9.54 -8.23
N HIS A 16 -2.68 10.02 -7.32
CA HIS A 16 -4.05 10.32 -7.68
C HIS A 16 -4.14 11.37 -8.82
N ASN A 17 -5.13 11.21 -9.72
CA ASN A 17 -5.30 11.99 -10.95
C ASN A 17 -4.13 11.94 -11.95
N LYS A 18 -3.17 11.04 -11.76
CA LYS A 18 -2.14 10.72 -12.74
C LYS A 18 -2.20 9.26 -13.12
N LYS A 19 -1.63 8.97 -14.29
CA LYS A 19 -1.41 7.59 -14.71
C LYS A 19 -0.37 6.96 -13.76
N PRO A 20 -0.57 5.71 -13.31
CA PRO A 20 0.45 4.98 -12.58
C PRO A 20 1.77 4.99 -13.35
N GLN A 21 2.88 5.24 -12.66
CA GLN A 21 4.22 5.27 -13.23
C GLN A 21 4.97 4.01 -12.87
N MET A 22 5.72 3.42 -13.81
CA MET A 22 6.58 2.28 -13.50
C MET A 22 7.68 2.70 -12.53
N LEU A 23 7.91 1.89 -11.49
CA LEU A 23 8.94 2.18 -10.50
C LEU A 23 10.34 2.18 -11.10
N GLU A 24 10.60 1.32 -12.08
CA GLU A 24 11.91 1.23 -12.75
C GLU A 24 12.29 2.51 -13.51
N ASP A 25 11.32 3.37 -13.83
CA ASP A 25 11.57 4.67 -14.47
C ASP A 25 12.09 5.74 -13.50
N ILE A 26 11.82 5.59 -12.20
CA ILE A 26 12.06 6.65 -11.19
C ILE A 26 12.95 6.21 -10.04
N HIS A 27 13.12 4.91 -9.85
CA HIS A 27 13.84 4.33 -8.74
C HIS A 27 14.49 3.00 -9.16
N LYS A 28 15.67 2.72 -8.62
CA LYS A 28 16.38 1.45 -8.80
C LYS A 28 16.68 0.82 -7.45
N PRO A 29 16.43 -0.50 -7.26
CA PRO A 29 16.83 -1.17 -6.05
C PRO A 29 18.34 -1.04 -5.85
N HIS A 30 18.75 -0.75 -4.62
CA HIS A 30 20.15 -0.55 -4.28
C HIS A 30 20.43 -0.83 -2.82
N PHE A 31 21.71 -0.93 -2.52
CA PHE A 31 22.26 -1.05 -1.17
C PHE A 31 23.61 -0.31 -1.10
N LEU A 32 24.15 -0.17 0.10
CA LEU A 32 25.41 0.55 0.34
C LEU A 32 26.59 -0.42 0.41
N VAL A 33 27.72 0.00 -0.14
CA VAL A 33 29.00 -0.72 -0.09
C VAL A 33 30.11 0.20 0.42
N PHE A 34 31.00 -0.33 1.25
CA PHE A 34 32.15 0.39 1.78
C PHE A 34 33.30 -0.56 2.11
N SER A 35 34.51 -0.02 2.24
CA SER A 35 35.71 -0.81 2.45
C SER A 35 36.08 -0.94 3.93
N PRO A 36 36.81 -2.00 4.31
CA PRO A 36 37.61 -2.03 5.53
C PRO A 36 38.48 -0.78 5.70
N SER A 37 38.81 -0.44 6.95
CA SER A 37 39.51 0.82 7.29
C SER A 37 40.94 0.90 6.75
N ASP A 38 41.55 -0.22 6.43
CA ASP A 38 42.89 -0.38 5.86
C ASP A 38 42.90 -0.33 4.32
N LYS A 39 41.71 -0.33 3.67
CA LYS A 39 41.57 -0.29 2.22
C LYS A 39 41.15 1.09 1.71
N ASN A 40 41.60 1.41 0.49
CA ASN A 40 41.19 2.63 -0.21
C ASN A 40 39.91 2.38 -1.01
N ILE A 41 38.81 3.01 -0.58
CA ILE A 41 37.48 2.84 -1.19
C ILE A 41 37.43 3.14 -2.70
N GLU A 42 38.17 4.14 -3.20
CA GLU A 42 38.18 4.49 -4.62
C GLU A 42 38.82 3.39 -5.45
N LYS A 43 39.90 2.79 -4.92
CA LYS A 43 40.59 1.66 -5.56
C LYS A 43 39.70 0.42 -5.58
N GLU A 44 39.04 0.11 -4.47
CA GLU A 44 38.16 -1.06 -4.40
C GLU A 44 36.89 -0.88 -5.25
N ARG A 45 36.30 0.33 -5.30
CA ARG A 45 35.20 0.66 -6.22
C ARG A 45 35.61 0.42 -7.67
N LYS A 46 36.81 0.86 -8.08
CA LYS A 46 37.32 0.62 -9.45
C LYS A 46 37.47 -0.87 -9.76
N LYS A 47 38.03 -1.65 -8.84
CA LYS A 47 38.14 -3.12 -9.01
C LYS A 47 36.76 -3.77 -9.18
N LEU A 48 35.77 -3.37 -8.38
CA LEU A 48 34.41 -3.88 -8.49
C LEU A 48 33.78 -3.52 -9.85
N ILE A 49 33.97 -2.28 -10.31
CA ILE A 49 33.52 -1.85 -11.65
C ILE A 49 34.18 -2.68 -12.76
N GLU A 50 35.48 -2.96 -12.66
CA GLU A 50 36.19 -3.80 -13.61
C GLU A 50 35.66 -5.25 -13.60
N ALA A 51 35.44 -5.83 -12.41
CA ALA A 51 34.88 -7.17 -12.27
C ALA A 51 33.46 -7.26 -12.86
N TRP A 52 32.61 -6.28 -12.57
CA TRP A 52 31.27 -6.18 -13.15
C TRP A 52 31.31 -6.08 -14.68
N LYS A 53 32.19 -5.23 -15.24
CA LYS A 53 32.32 -5.03 -16.69
C LYS A 53 32.90 -6.23 -17.44
N LYS A 54 33.66 -7.09 -16.77
CA LYS A 54 34.16 -8.34 -17.39
C LYS A 54 33.02 -9.32 -17.70
N GLY A 55 31.84 -9.14 -17.12
CA GLY A 55 30.67 -9.96 -17.43
C GLY A 55 30.85 -11.43 -17.04
N GLU A 56 31.58 -11.69 -15.95
CA GLU A 56 31.75 -13.03 -15.40
C GLU A 56 30.38 -13.66 -15.07
N GLU A 57 30.27 -14.99 -15.19
CA GLU A 57 29.06 -15.74 -14.78
C GLU A 57 28.93 -15.82 -13.25
N ASN A 58 28.85 -14.67 -12.60
CA ASN A 58 28.65 -14.52 -11.17
C ASN A 58 27.49 -13.52 -10.90
N PRO A 59 27.07 -13.33 -9.64
CA PRO A 59 25.96 -12.44 -9.31
C PRO A 59 26.14 -10.99 -9.77
N LEU A 60 27.38 -10.51 -9.99
CA LEU A 60 27.64 -9.13 -10.42
C LEU A 60 27.00 -8.80 -11.78
N LYS A 61 26.72 -9.79 -12.64
CA LYS A 61 26.04 -9.58 -13.93
C LYS A 61 24.67 -8.91 -13.80
N HIS A 62 24.07 -8.94 -12.60
CA HIS A 62 22.78 -8.35 -12.29
C HIS A 62 22.87 -6.89 -11.78
N ILE A 63 24.07 -6.37 -11.59
CA ILE A 63 24.31 -4.95 -11.32
C ILE A 63 23.98 -4.13 -12.57
N THR A 64 23.31 -3.00 -12.37
CA THR A 64 22.94 -2.06 -13.43
C THR A 64 23.77 -0.79 -13.39
N ASP A 65 24.25 -0.40 -12.21
CA ASP A 65 25.08 0.78 -12.02
C ASP A 65 25.82 0.73 -10.68
N ILE A 66 26.93 1.45 -10.57
CA ILE A 66 27.72 1.63 -9.34
C ILE A 66 27.94 3.13 -9.14
N GLY A 67 27.26 3.69 -8.14
CA GLY A 67 27.27 5.11 -7.83
C GLY A 67 28.64 5.63 -7.38
N GLU A 68 28.79 6.95 -7.33
CA GLU A 68 30.00 7.61 -6.83
C GLU A 68 30.22 7.40 -5.32
N VAL A 69 31.46 7.66 -4.88
CA VAL A 69 31.80 7.61 -3.45
C VAL A 69 31.25 8.86 -2.76
N GLU A 70 30.47 8.65 -1.71
CA GLU A 70 29.86 9.67 -0.88
C GLU A 70 30.23 9.49 0.59
N GLU A 71 30.10 10.56 1.38
CA GLU A 71 30.32 10.52 2.82
C GLU A 71 28.99 10.31 3.57
N TYR A 72 28.95 9.28 4.42
CA TYR A 72 27.82 8.94 5.29
C TYR A 72 28.26 8.95 6.76
N ARG A 73 27.32 9.22 7.67
CA ARG A 73 27.51 9.04 9.11
C ARG A 73 27.21 7.59 9.51
N SER A 74 27.97 7.08 10.46
CA SER A 74 27.75 5.76 11.05
C SER A 74 26.41 5.71 11.81
N PHE A 75 25.79 4.54 11.86
CA PHE A 75 24.53 4.35 12.58
C PHE A 75 24.67 4.66 14.09
N TRP A 76 25.71 4.09 14.72
CA TRP A 76 25.90 4.03 16.18
C TRP A 76 26.91 5.04 16.72
N ASP A 77 27.81 5.52 15.86
CA ASP A 77 28.90 6.44 16.22
C ASP A 77 28.70 7.73 15.43
N PHE A 78 28.03 8.70 16.04
CA PHE A 78 27.56 9.91 15.36
C PHE A 78 28.68 10.81 14.83
N GLU A 79 29.88 10.71 15.41
CA GLU A 79 31.06 11.44 14.97
C GLU A 79 31.80 10.73 13.82
N LYS A 80 31.56 9.42 13.65
CA LYS A 80 32.23 8.64 12.63
C LYS A 80 31.57 8.80 11.27
N LYS A 81 32.36 9.34 10.35
CA LYS A 81 32.06 9.39 8.91
C LYS A 81 32.67 8.21 8.18
N ARG A 82 31.98 7.73 7.15
CA ARG A 82 32.38 6.60 6.30
C ARG A 82 32.19 6.97 4.84
N LYS A 83 33.18 6.64 4.02
CA LYS A 83 33.02 6.70 2.57
C LYS A 83 32.31 5.44 2.09
N VAL A 84 31.22 5.62 1.36
CA VAL A 84 30.36 4.54 0.85
C VAL A 84 30.02 4.82 -0.61
N PHE A 85 29.61 3.82 -1.36
CA PHE A 85 28.97 4.02 -2.66
C PHE A 85 27.76 3.08 -2.80
N ARG A 86 26.81 3.45 -3.65
CA ARG A 86 25.62 2.63 -3.93
C ARG A 86 25.91 1.61 -5.02
N VAL A 87 25.37 0.41 -4.88
CA VAL A 87 25.28 -0.58 -5.96
C VAL A 87 23.82 -0.73 -6.34
N TYR A 88 23.51 -0.48 -7.62
CA TYR A 88 22.15 -0.56 -8.16
C TYR A 88 21.95 -1.88 -8.91
N VAL A 89 20.80 -2.52 -8.71
CA VAL A 89 20.54 -3.88 -9.23
C VAL A 89 19.30 -3.94 -10.10
N LYS A 90 19.24 -4.93 -10.99
CA LYS A 90 18.14 -5.06 -11.98
C LYS A 90 16.78 -5.35 -11.34
N ARG A 91 16.75 -6.18 -10.30
CA ARG A 91 15.54 -6.60 -9.58
C ARG A 91 15.83 -6.66 -8.09
N SER A 92 14.87 -6.26 -7.27
CA SER A 92 15.04 -6.14 -5.81
C SER A 92 15.35 -7.45 -5.10
N PHE A 93 14.77 -8.57 -5.53
CA PHE A 93 15.02 -9.88 -4.92
C PHE A 93 16.45 -10.39 -5.13
N LEU A 94 17.24 -9.76 -6.01
CA LEU A 94 18.66 -10.08 -6.24
C LEU A 94 19.60 -9.31 -5.29
N VAL A 95 19.10 -8.33 -4.53
CA VAL A 95 19.93 -7.53 -3.62
C VAL A 95 20.69 -8.42 -2.61
N PRO A 96 20.07 -9.40 -1.93
CA PRO A 96 20.78 -10.23 -0.96
C PRO A 96 21.93 -11.02 -1.59
N GLU A 97 21.68 -11.69 -2.73
CA GLU A 97 22.69 -12.50 -3.43
C GLU A 97 23.90 -11.66 -3.89
N ILE A 98 23.65 -10.48 -4.42
CA ILE A 98 24.72 -9.58 -4.89
C ILE A 98 25.49 -9.00 -3.70
N SER A 99 24.79 -8.65 -2.62
CA SER A 99 25.39 -8.18 -1.37
C SER A 99 26.33 -9.23 -0.78
N ASP A 100 25.86 -10.48 -0.67
CA ASP A 100 26.67 -11.59 -0.15
C ASP A 100 27.91 -11.84 -0.99
N TYR A 101 27.78 -11.84 -2.33
CA TYR A 101 28.94 -12.01 -3.20
C TYR A 101 29.97 -10.88 -3.04
N ILE A 102 29.52 -9.62 -2.97
CA ILE A 102 30.42 -8.50 -2.70
C ILE A 102 31.08 -8.64 -1.31
N PHE A 103 30.34 -9.11 -0.32
CA PHE A 103 30.84 -9.30 1.03
C PHE A 103 31.90 -10.40 1.11
N PHE A 104 31.57 -11.62 0.69
CA PHE A 104 32.42 -12.79 0.86
C PHE A 104 33.52 -12.92 -0.20
N ASN A 105 33.29 -12.45 -1.44
CA ASN A 105 34.22 -12.67 -2.55
C ASN A 105 35.03 -11.42 -2.94
N GLN A 106 34.58 -10.22 -2.59
CA GLN A 106 35.30 -8.97 -2.87
C GLN A 106 35.87 -8.32 -1.60
N ASP A 107 35.59 -8.90 -0.42
CA ASP A 107 36.08 -8.43 0.88
C ASP A 107 35.79 -6.93 1.11
N LEU A 108 34.52 -6.60 0.84
CA LEU A 108 33.89 -5.30 1.05
C LEU A 108 32.72 -5.45 2.01
N TYR A 109 32.42 -4.41 2.77
CA TYR A 109 31.26 -4.41 3.66
C TYR A 109 30.03 -3.86 2.94
N THR A 110 28.86 -4.39 3.30
CA THR A 110 27.57 -3.97 2.75
C THR A 110 26.62 -3.53 3.87
N ALA A 111 25.65 -2.69 3.54
CA ALA A 111 24.57 -2.26 4.43
C ALA A 111 23.30 -1.97 3.63
N GLU A 112 22.15 -1.94 4.30
CA GLU A 112 20.84 -1.61 3.69
C GLU A 112 20.37 -2.60 2.60
N HIS A 113 20.88 -3.84 2.62
CA HIS A 113 20.59 -4.87 1.61
C HIS A 113 19.34 -5.71 1.94
N ASP A 114 18.77 -5.55 3.12
CA ASP A 114 17.65 -6.29 3.68
C ASP A 114 16.36 -5.46 3.79
N ILE A 115 16.37 -4.22 3.27
CA ILE A 115 15.19 -3.36 3.25
C ILE A 115 14.22 -3.83 2.15
N PRO A 116 12.95 -4.13 2.48
CA PRO A 116 11.94 -4.47 1.46
C PRO A 116 11.82 -3.37 0.40
N TYR A 117 11.77 -3.77 -0.87
CA TYR A 117 11.85 -2.80 -1.97
C TYR A 117 10.75 -1.74 -1.95
N HIS A 118 9.52 -2.14 -1.60
CA HIS A 118 8.40 -1.22 -1.46
C HIS A 118 8.72 -0.12 -0.43
N GLN A 119 9.27 -0.50 0.72
CA GLN A 119 9.70 0.45 1.75
C GLN A 119 10.87 1.32 1.26
N ARG A 120 11.86 0.72 0.57
CA ARG A 120 13.03 1.43 0.03
C ARG A 120 12.62 2.57 -0.90
N VAL A 121 11.72 2.29 -1.85
CA VAL A 121 11.20 3.28 -2.80
C VAL A 121 10.54 4.45 -2.06
N LEU A 122 9.61 4.15 -1.14
CA LEU A 122 8.90 5.18 -0.38
C LEU A 122 9.87 6.06 0.43
N VAL A 123 10.82 5.43 1.12
CA VAL A 123 11.86 6.12 1.89
C VAL A 123 12.67 7.06 1.01
N ASP A 124 13.12 6.60 -0.15
CA ASP A 124 13.93 7.41 -1.08
C ASP A 124 13.17 8.59 -1.64
N LEU A 125 11.96 8.35 -2.14
CA LEU A 125 11.14 9.39 -2.74
C LEU A 125 10.81 10.47 -1.70
N ALA A 126 10.53 10.05 -0.46
CA ALA A 126 10.30 10.95 0.67
C ALA A 126 11.55 11.74 1.05
N ALA A 127 12.69 11.07 1.24
CA ALA A 127 13.94 11.68 1.68
C ALA A 127 14.55 12.66 0.66
N THR A 128 14.27 12.42 -0.63
CA THR A 128 14.73 13.27 -1.75
C THR A 128 13.70 14.31 -2.20
N ASN A 129 12.63 14.53 -1.43
CA ASN A 129 11.54 15.47 -1.73
C ASN A 129 10.88 15.26 -3.11
N LYS A 130 10.89 14.02 -3.62
CA LYS A 130 10.22 13.65 -4.87
C LYS A 130 8.74 13.35 -4.67
N ALA A 131 8.38 12.75 -3.54
CA ALA A 131 6.99 12.46 -3.19
C ALA A 131 6.84 12.35 -1.67
N TRP A 132 5.68 12.74 -1.14
CA TRP A 132 5.34 12.57 0.27
C TRP A 132 3.86 12.22 0.40
N MET A 133 3.54 11.25 1.25
CA MET A 133 2.16 10.81 1.46
C MET A 133 1.28 11.96 1.92
N LEU A 134 0.18 12.24 1.22
CA LEU A 134 -0.81 13.25 1.60
C LEU A 134 -0.26 14.68 1.69
N ASP A 135 0.89 15.00 1.08
CA ASP A 135 1.43 16.37 1.05
C ASP A 135 0.69 17.21 0.02
N THR A 136 0.02 18.26 0.49
CA THR A 136 -0.72 19.18 -0.37
C THR A 136 0.07 20.42 -0.76
N GLU A 137 1.25 20.62 -0.17
CA GLU A 137 2.06 21.83 -0.27
C GLU A 137 1.30 23.09 0.19
N GLY A 138 0.60 22.99 1.32
CA GLY A 138 -0.15 24.10 1.92
C GLY A 138 -1.36 24.52 1.07
N LYS A 139 -1.96 23.58 0.33
CA LYS A 139 -3.14 23.85 -0.50
C LYS A 139 -4.28 22.95 -0.09
N ARG A 140 -5.47 23.53 0.10
CA ARG A 140 -6.71 22.76 0.18
C ARG A 140 -6.83 21.76 -0.98
N LYS A 141 -6.98 20.48 -0.63
CA LYS A 141 -7.20 19.37 -1.56
C LYS A 141 -8.39 18.54 -1.12
N LYS A 142 -9.27 18.24 -2.06
CA LYS A 142 -10.41 17.36 -1.87
C LYS A 142 -9.98 15.90 -2.03
N LEU A 143 -10.28 15.06 -1.05
CA LEU A 143 -10.16 13.61 -1.08
C LEU A 143 -11.54 12.99 -1.25
N ARG A 144 -11.64 12.07 -2.20
CA ARG A 144 -12.84 11.29 -2.51
C ARG A 144 -12.66 9.86 -2.02
N ILE A 145 -13.58 9.37 -1.20
CA ILE A 145 -13.51 8.07 -0.54
C ILE A 145 -14.67 7.21 -1.07
N LEU A 146 -14.35 6.01 -1.56
CA LEU A 146 -15.35 5.00 -1.89
C LEU A 146 -15.54 4.14 -0.64
N VAL A 147 -16.77 4.01 -0.16
CA VAL A 147 -17.13 3.01 0.86
C VAL A 147 -18.05 2.01 0.22
N TYR A 148 -17.74 0.72 0.30
CA TYR A 148 -18.53 -0.31 -0.35
C TYR A 148 -18.51 -1.64 0.40
N ASP A 149 -19.52 -2.45 0.12
CA ASP A 149 -19.76 -3.77 0.68
C ASP A 149 -20.45 -4.65 -0.38
N ILE A 150 -20.05 -5.92 -0.47
CA ILE A 150 -20.65 -6.88 -1.41
C ILE A 150 -21.47 -7.95 -0.69
N GLU A 151 -22.47 -8.49 -1.38
CA GLU A 151 -23.19 -9.69 -0.93
C GLU A 151 -23.15 -10.79 -1.97
N THR A 152 -23.02 -12.03 -1.48
CA THR A 152 -23.10 -13.24 -2.27
C THR A 152 -24.09 -14.20 -1.62
N THR A 153 -25.05 -14.69 -2.39
CA THR A 153 -26.04 -15.70 -2.00
C THR A 153 -25.43 -17.10 -1.98
N GLU A 154 -24.39 -17.30 -2.78
CA GLU A 154 -23.51 -18.46 -2.69
C GLU A 154 -22.35 -18.14 -1.74
N PHE A 155 -22.10 -19.02 -0.77
CA PHE A 155 -20.93 -18.93 0.10
C PHE A 155 -20.28 -20.30 0.23
N GLU A 156 -19.00 -20.35 -0.09
CA GLU A 156 -18.13 -21.50 0.08
C GLU A 156 -16.79 -21.01 0.63
N GLU A 157 -16.37 -21.56 1.77
CA GLU A 157 -15.17 -21.12 2.46
C GLU A 157 -13.92 -21.31 1.58
N GLY A 158 -13.09 -20.27 1.49
CA GLY A 158 -11.86 -20.27 0.69
C GLY A 158 -12.07 -20.08 -0.81
N ARG A 159 -13.32 -20.00 -1.29
CA ARG A 159 -13.63 -19.80 -2.70
C ARG A 159 -13.83 -18.31 -3.01
N THR A 160 -13.16 -17.82 -4.06
CA THR A 160 -13.10 -16.39 -4.40
C THR A 160 -13.67 -16.04 -5.77
N ASP A 161 -14.28 -17.01 -6.45
CA ASP A 161 -14.80 -16.90 -7.82
C ASP A 161 -16.34 -17.03 -7.89
N LEU A 162 -16.99 -16.87 -6.74
CA LEU A 162 -18.44 -16.94 -6.58
C LEU A 162 -19.12 -15.73 -7.23
N PRO A 163 -20.38 -15.87 -7.70
CA PRO A 163 -21.15 -14.74 -8.20
C PRO A 163 -21.28 -13.64 -7.16
N ILE A 164 -21.12 -12.39 -7.60
CA ILE A 164 -21.36 -11.20 -6.78
C ILE A 164 -22.75 -10.67 -7.10
N ASP A 165 -23.66 -10.82 -6.14
CA ASP A 165 -25.07 -10.57 -6.35
C ASP A 165 -25.44 -9.11 -6.10
N ILE A 166 -24.83 -8.47 -5.11
CA ILE A 166 -25.09 -7.07 -4.75
C ILE A 166 -23.77 -6.36 -4.52
N ILE A 167 -23.64 -5.14 -5.04
CA ILE A 167 -22.59 -4.19 -4.65
C ILE A 167 -23.31 -2.95 -4.12
N GLY A 168 -23.21 -2.73 -2.80
CA GLY A 168 -23.63 -1.51 -2.14
C GLY A 168 -22.45 -0.56 -2.00
N TYR A 169 -22.63 0.71 -2.33
CA TYR A 169 -21.56 1.69 -2.17
C TYR A 169 -22.07 3.12 -2.00
N THR A 170 -21.19 3.99 -1.52
CA THR A 170 -21.36 5.43 -1.56
C THR A 170 -20.00 6.14 -1.68
N SER A 171 -20.06 7.42 -2.06
CA SER A 171 -18.89 8.28 -2.20
C SER A 171 -18.93 9.38 -1.14
N LEU A 172 -17.84 9.51 -0.38
CA LEU A 172 -17.65 10.58 0.59
C LEU A 172 -16.56 11.54 0.10
N ASP A 173 -16.68 12.79 0.52
CA ASP A 173 -15.74 13.84 0.16
C ASP A 173 -15.28 14.56 1.41
N LEU A 174 -13.96 14.68 1.60
CA LEU A 174 -13.37 15.53 2.65
C LEU A 174 -12.30 16.42 2.06
N SER A 175 -11.92 17.49 2.74
CA SER A 175 -10.79 18.33 2.32
C SER A 175 -9.68 18.32 3.36
N ILE A 176 -8.44 18.27 2.88
CA ILE A 176 -7.25 18.41 3.72
C ILE A 176 -6.36 19.53 3.22
N GLU A 177 -5.55 20.06 4.12
CA GLU A 177 -4.40 20.90 3.83
C GLU A 177 -3.23 20.41 4.68
N SER A 178 -2.06 20.33 4.07
CA SER A 178 -0.87 19.79 4.72
C SER A 178 0.40 20.27 4.03
N GLU A 179 1.46 20.37 4.81
CA GLU A 179 2.80 20.69 4.33
C GLU A 179 3.84 20.13 5.30
N LYS A 180 4.98 19.74 4.75
CA LYS A 180 6.08 19.17 5.53
C LYS A 180 7.41 19.80 5.16
N ASN A 181 8.29 19.91 6.15
CA ASN A 181 9.66 20.33 5.97
C ASN A 181 10.59 19.37 6.72
N LEU A 182 11.30 18.51 5.98
CA LEU A 182 12.25 17.56 6.57
C LEU A 182 13.48 18.21 7.19
N GLY A 183 13.83 19.44 6.76
CA GLY A 183 15.01 20.15 7.27
C GLY A 183 14.77 20.79 8.64
N THR A 184 13.55 21.31 8.87
CA THR A 184 13.14 21.90 10.16
C THR A 184 12.34 20.95 11.04
N GLU A 185 11.99 19.76 10.53
CA GLU A 185 11.10 18.78 11.16
C GLU A 185 9.68 19.32 11.45
N GLU A 186 9.22 20.27 10.65
CA GLU A 186 7.88 20.85 10.76
C GLU A 186 6.88 20.07 9.88
N PHE A 187 5.74 19.70 10.47
CA PHE A 187 4.66 18.97 9.80
C PHE A 187 3.33 19.58 10.20
N ASN A 188 2.62 20.13 9.22
CA ASN A 188 1.29 20.70 9.40
C ASN A 188 0.27 19.83 8.65
N PHE A 189 -0.81 19.46 9.33
CA PHE A 189 -1.90 18.69 8.74
C PHE A 189 -3.23 19.13 9.32
N GLU A 190 -4.13 19.59 8.46
CA GLU A 190 -5.45 20.07 8.80
C GLU A 190 -6.50 19.38 7.96
N VAL A 191 -7.63 19.03 8.59
CA VAL A 191 -8.84 18.56 7.93
C VAL A 191 -9.82 19.74 7.90
N LEU A 192 -10.15 20.20 6.70
CA LEU A 192 -10.90 21.45 6.49
C LEU A 192 -12.40 21.22 6.37
N ASP A 193 -12.82 20.19 5.64
CA ASP A 193 -14.23 19.79 5.55
C ASP A 193 -14.35 18.32 5.92
N TRP A 194 -15.29 18.01 6.81
CA TRP A 194 -15.58 16.66 7.25
C TRP A 194 -17.05 16.30 7.00
N PRO A 195 -17.37 15.13 6.41
CA PRO A 195 -18.74 14.67 6.25
C PRO A 195 -19.41 14.45 7.61
N SER A 196 -20.25 15.39 8.04
CA SER A 196 -20.92 15.32 9.34
C SER A 196 -22.23 14.53 9.32
N ASN A 197 -22.84 14.33 8.15
CA ASN A 197 -24.15 13.70 7.99
C ASN A 197 -24.08 12.42 7.16
N TRP A 198 -23.15 11.53 7.50
CA TRP A 198 -22.88 10.31 6.73
C TRP A 198 -24.05 9.32 6.73
N ILE A 199 -24.96 9.39 7.72
CA ILE A 199 -26.15 8.52 7.82
C ILE A 199 -27.13 8.78 6.66
N GLU A 200 -27.29 10.04 6.28
CA GLU A 200 -28.24 10.47 5.24
C GLU A 200 -27.65 10.36 3.83
N ASN A 201 -26.40 9.93 3.68
CA ASN A 201 -25.81 9.75 2.36
C ASN A 201 -26.58 8.72 1.54
N GLU A 202 -26.75 9.04 0.26
CA GLU A 202 -27.36 8.13 -0.69
C GLU A 202 -26.45 6.91 -0.89
N ILE A 203 -26.98 5.74 -0.55
CA ILE A 203 -26.34 4.46 -0.82
C ILE A 203 -26.86 3.96 -2.16
N THR A 204 -25.96 3.79 -3.11
CA THR A 204 -26.27 3.13 -4.38
C THR A 204 -26.11 1.63 -4.20
N GLN A 205 -27.07 0.85 -4.69
CA GLN A 205 -27.01 -0.61 -4.69
C GLN A 205 -27.28 -1.10 -6.09
N VAL A 206 -26.31 -1.83 -6.65
CA VAL A 206 -26.49 -2.53 -7.93
C VAL A 206 -26.67 -4.01 -7.66
N VAL A 207 -27.59 -4.63 -8.39
CA VAL A 207 -28.05 -6.00 -8.16
C VAL A 207 -27.87 -6.78 -9.45
N ALA A 208 -27.16 -7.89 -9.39
CA ALA A 208 -26.96 -8.79 -10.50
C ALA A 208 -27.91 -9.99 -10.39
N ARG A 209 -28.83 -10.14 -11.35
CA ARG A 209 -29.73 -11.30 -11.44
C ARG A 209 -29.26 -12.35 -12.45
N ASN A 210 -28.25 -12.00 -13.24
CA ASN A 210 -27.65 -12.84 -14.26
C ASN A 210 -26.20 -12.39 -14.50
N ARG A 211 -25.49 -13.15 -15.33
CA ARG A 211 -24.07 -12.91 -15.62
C ARG A 211 -23.79 -11.58 -16.31
N ASP A 212 -24.67 -11.12 -17.20
CA ASP A 212 -24.44 -9.88 -17.94
C ASP A 212 -24.58 -8.66 -17.00
N GLU A 213 -25.60 -8.66 -16.14
CA GLU A 213 -25.75 -7.65 -15.07
C GLU A 213 -24.56 -7.66 -14.10
N GLU A 214 -24.03 -8.83 -13.74
CA GLU A 214 -22.84 -8.94 -12.90
C GLU A 214 -21.61 -8.31 -13.58
N ILE A 215 -21.40 -8.60 -14.86
CA ILE A 215 -20.29 -8.04 -15.65
C ILE A 215 -20.39 -6.50 -15.67
N ASP A 216 -21.58 -5.95 -15.95
CA ASP A 216 -21.81 -4.51 -15.98
C ASP A 216 -21.55 -3.86 -14.61
N ASN A 217 -22.01 -4.50 -13.52
CA ASN A 217 -21.78 -4.03 -12.16
C ASN A 217 -20.28 -4.04 -11.78
N LEU A 218 -19.53 -5.08 -12.18
CA LEU A 218 -18.09 -5.17 -11.92
C LEU A 218 -17.28 -4.16 -12.76
N LEU A 219 -17.70 -3.89 -14.00
CA LEU A 219 -17.11 -2.84 -14.83
C LEU A 219 -17.32 -1.47 -14.20
N MET A 220 -18.55 -1.18 -13.74
CA MET A 220 -18.86 0.03 -12.98
C MET A 220 -17.96 0.14 -11.74
N PHE A 221 -17.79 -0.93 -10.97
CA PHE A 221 -16.90 -0.93 -9.81
C PHE A 221 -15.45 -0.60 -10.19
N CYS A 222 -14.92 -1.19 -11.26
CA CYS A 222 -13.58 -0.91 -11.75
C CYS A 222 -13.38 0.59 -12.10
N ASP A 223 -14.41 1.24 -12.62
CA ASP A 223 -14.38 2.67 -12.93
C ASP A 223 -14.60 3.56 -11.71
N LEU A 224 -15.41 3.13 -10.75
CA LEU A 224 -15.53 3.81 -9.45
C LEU A 224 -14.18 3.86 -8.76
N VAL A 225 -13.45 2.74 -8.67
CA VAL A 225 -12.12 2.69 -8.05
C VAL A 225 -11.19 3.78 -8.60
N LYS A 226 -11.16 3.96 -9.93
CA LYS A 226 -10.30 4.97 -10.59
C LYS A 226 -10.67 6.42 -10.23
N GLN A 227 -11.91 6.67 -9.83
CA GLN A 227 -12.42 8.01 -9.51
C GLN A 227 -12.23 8.39 -8.04
N HIS A 228 -11.73 7.47 -7.21
CA HIS A 228 -11.58 7.67 -5.78
C HIS A 228 -10.11 7.66 -5.36
N HIS A 229 -9.83 8.31 -4.24
CA HIS A 229 -8.51 8.40 -3.66
C HIS A 229 -8.30 7.30 -2.62
N ILE A 230 -9.35 6.98 -1.88
CA ILE A 230 -9.34 6.01 -0.79
C ILE A 230 -10.48 5.02 -1.06
N ILE A 231 -10.16 3.74 -1.09
CA ILE A 231 -11.11 2.64 -1.26
C ILE A 231 -11.26 1.95 0.08
N SER A 232 -12.46 1.99 0.66
CA SER A 232 -12.72 1.59 2.03
C SER A 232 -13.91 0.66 2.17
N GLY A 233 -13.87 -0.13 3.23
CA GLY A 233 -14.93 -1.01 3.70
C GLY A 233 -14.39 -1.78 4.91
N HIS A 234 -15.13 -2.79 5.36
CA HIS A 234 -14.75 -3.57 6.54
C HIS A 234 -14.29 -4.97 6.16
N ASN A 235 -13.02 -5.29 6.44
CA ASN A 235 -12.38 -6.56 6.03
C ASN A 235 -12.28 -6.74 4.50
N ILE A 236 -12.28 -5.63 3.76
CA ILE A 236 -12.27 -5.64 2.29
C ILE A 236 -11.03 -6.30 1.70
N VAL A 237 -9.85 -6.22 2.34
CA VAL A 237 -8.64 -6.84 1.76
C VAL A 237 -8.65 -8.35 1.89
N GLY A 238 -9.29 -8.86 2.95
CA GLY A 238 -9.39 -10.29 3.24
C GLY A 238 -10.61 -10.96 2.62
N PHE A 239 -11.60 -10.20 2.17
CA PHE A 239 -12.85 -10.74 1.62
C PHE A 239 -13.28 -10.07 0.32
N ASP A 240 -13.85 -8.86 0.36
CA ASP A 240 -14.52 -8.24 -0.79
C ASP A 240 -13.60 -8.10 -2.01
N ASN A 241 -12.38 -7.58 -1.80
CA ASN A 241 -11.38 -7.44 -2.87
C ASN A 241 -10.95 -8.80 -3.41
N MET A 242 -10.85 -9.83 -2.56
CA MET A 242 -10.54 -11.19 -2.99
C MET A 242 -11.64 -11.75 -3.90
N GLN A 243 -12.91 -11.59 -3.50
CA GLN A 243 -14.07 -12.02 -4.28
C GLN A 243 -14.15 -11.28 -5.61
N ILE A 244 -14.04 -9.95 -5.61
CA ILE A 244 -14.07 -9.14 -6.84
C ILE A 244 -12.91 -9.54 -7.77
N HIS A 245 -11.70 -9.68 -7.24
CA HIS A 245 -10.54 -10.08 -8.04
C HIS A 245 -10.71 -11.48 -8.64
N GLY A 246 -11.02 -12.49 -7.82
CA GLY A 246 -11.17 -13.86 -8.28
C GLY A 246 -12.34 -14.03 -9.25
N ARG A 247 -13.43 -13.29 -9.02
CA ARG A 247 -14.58 -13.29 -9.92
C ARG A 247 -14.27 -12.68 -11.28
N ILE A 248 -13.54 -11.55 -11.31
CA ILE A 248 -13.10 -10.95 -12.58
C ILE A 248 -12.14 -11.88 -13.32
N GLU A 249 -11.19 -12.53 -12.64
CA GLU A 249 -10.30 -13.54 -13.27
C GLU A 249 -11.11 -14.66 -13.94
N LYS A 250 -12.14 -15.17 -13.25
CA LYS A 250 -13.03 -16.21 -13.78
C LYS A 250 -13.87 -15.73 -14.96
N ILE A 251 -14.42 -14.52 -14.90
CA ILE A 251 -15.16 -13.92 -16.01
C ILE A 251 -14.26 -13.83 -17.26
N ILE A 252 -13.01 -13.38 -17.11
CA ILE A 252 -12.09 -13.30 -18.24
C ILE A 252 -11.80 -14.69 -18.82
N SER A 253 -11.60 -15.70 -17.96
CA SER A 253 -11.25 -17.04 -18.42
C SER A 253 -12.42 -17.78 -19.09
N GLU A 254 -13.64 -17.62 -18.58
CA GLU A 254 -14.84 -18.31 -19.08
C GLU A 254 -15.56 -17.55 -20.20
N ASN A 255 -15.56 -16.21 -20.15
CA ASN A 255 -16.35 -15.35 -21.03
C ASN A 255 -15.50 -14.43 -21.91
N GLY A 256 -14.17 -14.59 -21.93
CA GLY A 256 -13.26 -13.68 -22.62
C GLY A 256 -13.56 -13.44 -24.10
N GLU A 257 -14.13 -14.42 -24.82
CA GLU A 257 -14.55 -14.29 -26.22
C GLU A 257 -15.87 -13.52 -26.41
N ASN A 258 -16.71 -13.49 -25.37
CA ASN A 258 -18.02 -12.82 -25.38
C ASN A 258 -17.96 -11.39 -24.83
N LEU A 259 -16.87 -11.03 -24.14
CA LEU A 259 -16.62 -9.65 -23.71
C LEU A 259 -16.23 -8.79 -24.91
N SER A 260 -16.73 -7.56 -24.96
CA SER A 260 -16.20 -6.58 -25.90
C SER A 260 -14.73 -6.27 -25.57
N LYS A 261 -13.98 -5.77 -26.56
CA LYS A 261 -12.56 -5.41 -26.38
C LYS A 261 -12.35 -4.40 -25.26
N GLU A 262 -13.28 -3.46 -25.09
CA GLU A 262 -13.22 -2.43 -24.05
C GLU A 262 -13.44 -3.03 -22.65
N GLN A 263 -14.45 -3.89 -22.48
CA GLN A 263 -14.72 -4.55 -21.21
C GLN A 263 -13.54 -5.43 -20.77
N LEU A 264 -12.99 -6.22 -21.70
CA LEU A 264 -11.83 -7.07 -21.44
C LEU A 264 -10.60 -6.25 -21.06
N GLU A 265 -10.37 -5.12 -21.72
CA GLU A 265 -9.27 -4.21 -21.40
C GLU A 265 -9.46 -3.57 -20.02
N THR A 266 -10.67 -3.12 -19.67
CA THR A 266 -10.97 -2.57 -18.35
C THR A 266 -10.68 -3.56 -17.23
N PHE A 267 -11.13 -4.82 -17.36
CA PHE A 267 -10.83 -5.85 -16.37
C PHE A 267 -9.34 -6.19 -16.30
N ARG A 268 -8.67 -6.35 -17.44
CA ARG A 268 -7.22 -6.61 -17.47
C ARG A 268 -6.42 -5.48 -16.83
N GLN A 269 -6.81 -4.22 -17.09
CA GLN A 269 -6.18 -3.07 -16.45
C GLN A 269 -6.44 -3.06 -14.94
N PHE A 270 -7.66 -3.37 -14.50
CA PHE A 270 -7.97 -3.47 -13.08
C PHE A 270 -7.08 -4.52 -12.40
N LEU A 271 -7.04 -5.76 -12.91
CA LEU A 271 -6.24 -6.84 -12.34
C LEU A 271 -4.72 -6.59 -12.42
N ALA A 272 -4.23 -5.99 -13.51
CA ALA A 272 -2.79 -5.80 -13.69
C ALA A 272 -2.25 -4.56 -12.97
N LYS A 273 -3.08 -3.53 -12.76
CA LYS A 273 -2.63 -2.23 -12.27
C LYS A 273 -3.32 -1.79 -10.99
N TYR A 274 -4.57 -2.12 -10.73
CA TYR A 274 -5.28 -1.55 -9.58
C TYR A 274 -5.49 -2.55 -8.46
N ALA A 275 -5.72 -3.83 -8.76
CA ALA A 275 -5.92 -4.88 -7.78
C ALA A 275 -4.65 -5.72 -7.63
N LYS A 276 -4.03 -5.67 -6.46
CA LYS A 276 -2.79 -6.39 -6.16
C LYS A 276 -3.05 -7.51 -5.16
N LYS A 277 -2.83 -8.75 -5.60
CA LYS A 277 -2.66 -9.91 -4.70
C LYS A 277 -1.41 -9.75 -3.86
N ASP A 278 -1.54 -9.95 -2.56
CA ASP A 278 -0.43 -9.96 -1.61
C ASP A 278 -0.65 -11.05 -0.57
N LYS A 279 0.38 -11.31 0.24
CA LYS A 279 0.26 -12.14 1.43
C LYS A 279 0.41 -11.25 2.66
N SER A 280 -0.63 -11.21 3.47
CA SER A 280 -0.52 -10.60 4.79
C SER A 280 -0.08 -11.63 5.80
N PHE A 281 0.86 -11.25 6.67
CA PHE A 281 1.24 -12.03 7.84
C PHE A 281 0.75 -11.29 9.09
N HIS A 282 -0.49 -11.55 9.49
CA HIS A 282 -1.01 -11.00 10.74
C HIS A 282 -0.70 -11.99 11.87
N PHE A 283 0.12 -11.56 12.84
CA PHE A 283 0.44 -12.34 14.06
C PHE A 283 0.94 -13.77 13.80
N GLY A 284 1.63 -14.01 12.68
CA GLY A 284 2.21 -15.32 12.34
C GLY A 284 1.30 -16.25 11.54
N VAL A 285 0.08 -15.85 11.18
CA VAL A 285 -0.78 -16.58 10.23
C VAL A 285 -0.79 -15.83 8.90
N GLY A 286 -0.41 -16.53 7.83
CA GLY A 286 -0.45 -15.99 6.47
C GLY A 286 -1.86 -16.07 5.91
N SER A 287 -2.37 -14.96 5.39
CA SER A 287 -3.62 -14.92 4.61
C SER A 287 -3.37 -14.26 3.25
N GLU A 288 -3.99 -14.80 2.21
CA GLU A 288 -4.03 -14.10 0.92
C GLU A 288 -4.94 -12.88 1.05
N ILE A 289 -4.48 -11.76 0.51
CA ILE A 289 -5.24 -10.51 0.50
C ILE A 289 -5.18 -9.89 -0.89
N VAL A 290 -6.18 -9.06 -1.20
CA VAL A 290 -6.11 -8.16 -2.36
C VAL A 290 -6.26 -6.73 -1.89
N THR A 291 -5.32 -5.88 -2.30
CA THR A 291 -5.39 -4.44 -2.12
C THR A 291 -5.76 -3.76 -3.43
N VAL A 292 -6.51 -2.68 -3.35
CA VAL A 292 -6.92 -1.84 -4.46
C VAL A 292 -6.25 -0.46 -4.38
N GLN A 293 -5.56 -0.07 -5.44
CA GLN A 293 -4.82 1.18 -5.59
C GLN A 293 -5.74 2.32 -6.07
N PRO A 294 -5.45 3.60 -5.76
CA PRO A 294 -4.20 4.11 -5.19
C PRO A 294 -4.07 3.99 -3.67
N SER A 295 -5.16 3.73 -2.94
CA SER A 295 -5.08 3.40 -1.52
C SER A 295 -6.28 2.62 -1.02
N THR A 296 -6.00 1.48 -0.39
CA THR A 296 -6.97 0.70 0.36
C THR A 296 -6.95 1.07 1.83
N PHE A 297 -8.12 1.43 2.36
CA PHE A 297 -8.36 1.71 3.76
C PHE A 297 -9.32 0.67 4.35
N ASP A 298 -8.76 -0.46 4.78
CA ASP A 298 -9.51 -1.50 5.45
C ASP A 298 -9.78 -1.12 6.91
N THR A 299 -11.05 -0.86 7.21
CA THR A 299 -11.46 -0.46 8.57
C THR A 299 -11.26 -1.57 9.60
N TYR A 300 -11.26 -2.86 9.21
CA TYR A 300 -10.94 -3.95 10.12
C TYR A 300 -9.50 -3.83 10.65
N LEU A 301 -8.54 -3.54 9.76
CA LEU A 301 -7.16 -3.28 10.14
C LEU A 301 -7.01 -1.98 10.94
N GLY A 302 -7.76 -0.94 10.55
CA GLY A 302 -7.80 0.34 11.28
C GLY A 302 -8.24 0.17 12.73
N VAL A 303 -9.34 -0.56 12.98
CA VAL A 303 -9.83 -0.83 14.34
C VAL A 303 -8.80 -1.62 15.13
N ARG A 304 -8.19 -2.66 14.57
CA ARG A 304 -7.16 -3.44 15.26
C ARG A 304 -5.93 -2.61 15.63
N LYS A 305 -5.62 -1.57 14.85
CA LYS A 305 -4.52 -0.65 15.16
C LYS A 305 -4.86 0.35 16.26
N PHE A 306 -6.01 1.02 16.16
CA PHE A 306 -6.37 2.12 17.06
C PHE A 306 -7.08 1.64 18.34
N TYR A 307 -7.73 0.48 18.28
CA TYR A 307 -8.48 -0.13 19.38
C TYR A 307 -8.08 -1.61 19.58
N PRO A 308 -6.79 -1.92 19.82
CA PRO A 308 -6.29 -3.29 19.88
C PRO A 308 -6.83 -4.13 21.04
N TYR A 309 -7.53 -3.49 21.98
CA TYR A 309 -8.06 -4.09 23.21
C TYR A 309 -9.51 -4.59 23.08
N LEU A 310 -10.14 -4.47 21.90
CA LEU A 310 -11.47 -5.01 21.67
C LEU A 310 -11.43 -6.54 21.57
N ASP A 311 -12.45 -7.20 22.11
CA ASP A 311 -12.61 -8.66 22.04
C ASP A 311 -13.15 -9.14 20.69
N ASP A 312 -13.90 -8.27 19.99
CA ASP A 312 -14.46 -8.54 18.66
C ASP A 312 -14.26 -7.33 17.75
N PHE A 313 -13.76 -7.60 16.55
CA PHE A 313 -13.42 -6.61 15.53
C PHE A 313 -14.41 -6.58 14.37
N GLY A 314 -15.46 -7.39 14.39
CA GLY A 314 -16.49 -7.37 13.35
C GLY A 314 -17.30 -6.07 13.34
N LEU A 315 -17.76 -5.64 12.16
CA LEU A 315 -18.52 -4.41 11.95
C LEU A 315 -19.70 -4.24 12.93
N LYS A 316 -20.43 -5.33 13.17
CA LYS A 316 -21.61 -5.37 14.07
C LYS A 316 -21.29 -5.01 15.53
N SER A 317 -20.04 -5.20 15.95
CA SER A 317 -19.55 -4.89 17.29
C SER A 317 -18.85 -3.54 17.31
N VAL A 318 -18.07 -3.25 16.26
CA VAL A 318 -17.31 -2.00 16.11
C VAL A 318 -18.21 -0.78 15.94
N ALA A 319 -19.20 -0.83 15.06
CA ALA A 319 -20.04 0.34 14.78
C ALA A 319 -20.73 0.86 16.06
N PRO A 320 -21.43 0.02 16.86
CA PRO A 320 -22.01 0.47 18.13
C PRO A 320 -20.97 0.98 19.14
N PHE A 321 -19.78 0.36 19.20
CA PHE A 321 -18.67 0.81 20.06
C PHE A 321 -18.24 2.25 19.73
N LEU A 322 -18.17 2.58 18.44
CA LEU A 322 -17.86 3.93 17.95
C LEU A 322 -19.07 4.88 17.98
N GLY A 323 -20.22 4.46 18.53
CA GLY A 323 -21.43 5.28 18.60
C GLY A 323 -22.22 5.39 17.29
N ILE A 324 -21.85 4.60 16.28
CA ILE A 324 -22.50 4.55 14.96
C ILE A 324 -23.69 3.60 15.07
N LYS A 325 -24.89 4.14 14.90
CA LYS A 325 -26.14 3.39 15.07
C LYS A 325 -27.08 3.66 13.91
N ILE A 326 -27.56 2.60 13.28
CA ILE A 326 -28.63 2.64 12.29
C ILE A 326 -29.94 2.22 12.95
N GLU A 327 -30.95 3.10 12.89
CA GLU A 327 -32.27 2.79 13.41
C GLU A 327 -32.88 1.60 12.66
N GLY A 328 -33.45 0.63 13.38
CA GLY A 328 -34.05 -0.55 12.75
C GLY A 328 -33.04 -1.47 12.04
N ARG A 329 -31.74 -1.41 12.39
CA ARG A 329 -30.67 -2.20 11.78
C ARG A 329 -31.05 -3.68 11.59
N VAL A 330 -31.25 -4.05 10.33
CA VAL A 330 -31.44 -5.44 9.90
C VAL A 330 -30.16 -6.23 10.18
N ARG A 331 -30.31 -7.46 10.68
CA ARG A 331 -29.21 -8.42 10.83
C ARG A 331 -29.55 -9.72 10.13
N LEU A 332 -28.61 -10.21 9.34
CA LEU A 332 -28.68 -11.51 8.67
C LEU A 332 -27.49 -12.39 9.08
N MET A 333 -27.76 -13.69 9.16
CA MET A 333 -26.76 -14.74 9.15
C MET A 333 -26.42 -15.11 7.69
N PRO A 334 -25.24 -15.68 7.39
CA PRO A 334 -24.89 -16.08 6.03
C PRO A 334 -25.95 -16.97 5.35
N SER A 335 -26.56 -17.90 6.08
CA SER A 335 -27.63 -18.78 5.57
C SER A 335 -28.96 -18.07 5.26
N GLN A 336 -29.09 -16.79 5.61
CA GLN A 336 -30.27 -15.97 5.39
C GLN A 336 -30.12 -15.00 4.22
N ILE A 337 -28.92 -14.86 3.65
CA ILE A 337 -28.62 -14.00 2.50
C ILE A 337 -29.31 -14.60 1.27
N LYS A 338 -30.18 -13.81 0.63
CA LYS A 338 -30.99 -14.20 -0.53
C LYS A 338 -31.23 -12.99 -1.43
N MET A 339 -31.67 -13.22 -2.66
CA MET A 339 -32.10 -12.13 -3.55
C MET A 339 -33.48 -11.60 -3.16
N ASP A 340 -33.54 -10.81 -2.08
CA ASP A 340 -34.75 -10.19 -1.55
C ASP A 340 -34.53 -8.76 -1.01
N GLU A 341 -35.63 -8.05 -0.77
CA GLU A 341 -35.61 -6.67 -0.23
C GLU A 341 -34.95 -6.59 1.15
N ARG A 342 -34.99 -7.67 1.93
CA ARG A 342 -34.39 -7.71 3.27
C ARG A 342 -32.86 -7.72 3.18
N THR A 343 -32.30 -8.45 2.22
CA THR A 343 -30.85 -8.50 1.97
C THR A 343 -30.37 -7.19 1.37
N LEU A 344 -31.14 -6.55 0.49
CA LEU A 344 -30.85 -5.19 0.03
C LEU A 344 -30.82 -4.20 1.20
N LEU A 345 -31.82 -4.24 2.09
CA LEU A 345 -31.83 -3.37 3.27
C LEU A 345 -30.67 -3.68 4.24
N TYR A 346 -30.27 -4.95 4.37
CA TYR A 346 -29.11 -5.35 5.15
C TYR A 346 -27.82 -4.73 4.60
N ASN A 347 -27.50 -4.95 3.31
CA ASN A 347 -26.32 -4.40 2.66
C ASN A 347 -26.31 -2.86 2.70
N LYS A 348 -27.45 -2.21 2.50
CA LYS A 348 -27.55 -0.75 2.66
C LYS A 348 -27.10 -0.30 4.05
N HIS A 349 -27.58 -0.97 5.09
CA HIS A 349 -27.21 -0.64 6.46
C HIS A 349 -25.73 -0.95 6.75
N ASP A 350 -25.16 -2.02 6.20
CA ASP A 350 -23.72 -2.32 6.31
C ASP A 350 -22.89 -1.19 5.70
N VAL A 351 -23.21 -0.74 4.48
CA VAL A 351 -22.53 0.39 3.85
C VAL A 351 -22.66 1.68 4.68
N GLN A 352 -23.84 1.95 5.25
CA GLN A 352 -24.03 3.11 6.14
C GLN A 352 -23.17 3.01 7.41
N GLU A 353 -23.17 1.86 8.10
CA GLU A 353 -22.32 1.62 9.26
C GLU A 353 -20.84 1.80 8.91
N GLN A 354 -20.41 1.23 7.78
CA GLN A 354 -19.05 1.37 7.28
C GLN A 354 -18.69 2.82 7.00
N CYS A 355 -19.61 3.66 6.47
CA CYS A 355 -19.33 5.09 6.27
C CYS A 355 -18.94 5.79 7.57
N GLY A 356 -19.73 5.58 8.63
CA GLY A 356 -19.42 6.14 9.94
C GLY A 356 -18.07 5.64 10.47
N VAL A 357 -17.81 4.33 10.32
CA VAL A 357 -16.58 3.70 10.84
C VAL A 357 -15.37 4.21 10.06
N THR A 358 -15.46 4.26 8.73
CA THR A 358 -14.42 4.77 7.84
C THR A 358 -14.05 6.21 8.21
N LEU A 359 -15.04 7.09 8.39
CA LEU A 359 -14.78 8.47 8.81
C LEU A 359 -14.07 8.50 10.16
N HIS A 360 -14.63 7.84 11.19
CA HIS A 360 -14.04 7.83 12.53
C HIS A 360 -12.56 7.38 12.55
N LEU A 361 -12.22 6.39 11.73
CA LEU A 361 -10.84 5.89 11.66
C LEU A 361 -9.94 6.78 10.79
N LEU A 362 -10.47 7.41 9.74
CA LEU A 362 -9.71 8.35 8.90
C LEU A 362 -9.24 9.57 9.68
N GLU A 363 -10.00 10.00 10.70
CA GLU A 363 -9.65 11.14 11.56
C GLU A 363 -8.29 10.93 12.23
N GLN A 364 -7.97 9.69 12.58
CA GLN A 364 -6.69 9.29 13.17
C GLN A 364 -5.67 8.86 12.11
N ALA A 365 -6.12 8.15 11.07
CA ALA A 365 -5.24 7.54 10.10
C ALA A 365 -4.62 8.55 9.12
N LEU A 366 -5.36 9.57 8.70
CA LEU A 366 -4.86 10.59 7.77
C LEU A 366 -3.62 11.34 8.31
N PRO A 367 -3.67 11.99 9.50
CA PRO A 367 -2.50 12.67 10.05
C PRO A 367 -1.36 11.69 10.35
N LEU A 368 -1.67 10.45 10.76
CA LEU A 368 -0.65 9.44 11.02
C LEU A 368 0.06 8.99 9.72
N ALA A 369 -0.68 8.74 8.64
CA ALA A 369 -0.13 8.40 7.32
C ALA A 369 0.74 9.53 6.77
N PHE A 370 0.28 10.78 6.91
CA PHE A 370 1.05 11.96 6.55
C PHE A 370 2.36 12.07 7.35
N THR A 371 2.29 11.98 8.68
CA THR A 371 3.45 12.15 9.57
C THR A 371 4.49 11.05 9.38
N THR A 372 4.04 9.81 9.21
CA THR A 372 4.91 8.64 9.01
C THR A 372 5.38 8.52 7.56
N CYS A 373 4.72 9.16 6.61
CA CYS A 373 4.87 8.92 5.18
C CYS A 373 4.69 7.44 4.80
N MET A 374 3.71 6.77 5.43
CA MET A 374 3.33 5.39 5.11
C MET A 374 1.95 5.34 4.44
N PRO A 375 1.78 4.57 3.36
CA PRO A 375 0.45 4.29 2.80
C PRO A 375 -0.37 3.44 3.77
N PHE A 376 -1.70 3.49 3.69
CA PHE A 376 -2.59 2.84 4.65
C PHE A 376 -2.38 1.32 4.74
N GLU A 377 -2.10 0.67 3.62
CA GLU A 377 -1.82 -0.76 3.50
C GLU A 377 -0.62 -1.18 4.33
N MET A 378 0.41 -0.33 4.41
CA MET A 378 1.55 -0.55 5.29
C MET A 378 1.25 -0.08 6.71
N LEU A 379 0.63 1.10 6.86
CA LEU A 379 0.41 1.75 8.14
C LEU A 379 -0.48 0.92 9.05
N LEU A 380 -1.63 0.47 8.57
CA LEU A 380 -2.67 -0.17 9.38
C LEU A 380 -2.25 -1.56 9.87
N GLY A 381 -1.50 -2.30 9.05
CA GLY A 381 -0.91 -3.59 9.45
C GLY A 381 0.35 -3.50 10.30
N SER A 382 0.97 -2.32 10.41
CA SER A 382 2.25 -2.14 11.09
C SER A 382 2.11 -1.88 12.60
N GLY A 383 2.98 -2.53 13.37
CA GLY A 383 3.23 -2.17 14.77
C GLY A 383 4.02 -0.86 14.90
N ALA A 384 4.14 -0.34 16.14
CA ALA A 384 4.84 0.91 16.42
C ALA A 384 6.31 0.89 15.97
N VAL A 385 7.01 -0.23 16.15
CA VAL A 385 8.43 -0.37 15.77
C VAL A 385 8.63 -0.15 14.27
N ASN A 386 7.82 -0.78 13.42
CA ASN A 386 7.94 -0.62 11.97
C ASN A 386 7.68 0.83 11.52
N MET A 387 6.72 1.53 12.15
CA MET A 387 6.48 2.95 11.85
C MET A 387 7.70 3.81 12.20
N TRP A 388 8.30 3.57 13.37
CA TRP A 388 9.52 4.27 13.80
C TRP A 388 10.71 3.96 12.90
N ASP A 389 10.89 2.71 12.51
CA ASP A 389 11.97 2.30 11.61
C ASP A 389 11.81 2.99 10.25
N HIS A 390 10.61 2.99 9.67
CA HIS A 390 10.34 3.69 8.40
C HIS A 390 10.64 5.19 8.49
N MET A 391 10.15 5.85 9.53
CA MET A 391 10.40 7.27 9.79
C MET A 391 11.88 7.58 10.00
N ALA A 392 12.60 6.72 10.72
CA ALA A 392 14.02 6.85 10.97
C ALA A 392 14.84 6.64 9.68
N MET A 393 14.43 5.69 8.83
CA MET A 393 15.04 5.45 7.52
C MET A 393 14.93 6.67 6.59
N ILE A 394 13.78 7.35 6.55
CA ILE A 394 13.62 8.60 5.78
C ILE A 394 14.66 9.64 6.22
N ARG A 395 14.78 9.85 7.53
CA ARG A 395 15.73 10.81 8.13
C ARG A 395 17.17 10.37 7.88
N ALA A 396 17.45 9.08 7.98
CA ALA A 396 18.77 8.52 7.73
C ALA A 396 19.21 8.77 6.27
N VAL A 397 18.35 8.48 5.29
CA VAL A 397 18.64 8.76 3.88
C VAL A 397 18.81 10.25 3.64
N HIS A 398 17.92 11.09 4.19
CA HIS A 398 17.99 12.55 4.05
C HIS A 398 19.32 13.13 4.60
N GLN A 399 19.79 12.61 5.73
CA GLN A 399 21.00 13.08 6.41
C GLN A 399 22.27 12.29 6.04
N LYS A 400 22.18 11.35 5.08
CA LYS A 400 23.25 10.40 4.72
C LYS A 400 23.81 9.66 5.94
N LYS A 401 22.94 9.00 6.69
CA LYS A 401 23.29 8.10 7.80
C LYS A 401 23.01 6.66 7.36
N ILE A 402 23.95 5.75 7.63
CA ILE A 402 23.78 4.31 7.33
C ILE A 402 22.77 3.72 8.32
N MET A 403 21.75 2.99 7.85
CA MET A 403 20.77 2.30 8.70
C MET A 403 20.14 1.09 7.98
N PRO A 404 20.03 -0.12 8.59
CA PRO A 404 20.40 -0.52 9.96
C PRO A 404 21.93 -0.67 10.19
N PRO A 405 22.39 -0.84 11.45
CA PRO A 405 23.81 -1.03 11.75
C PRO A 405 24.39 -2.30 11.10
N VAL A 406 25.65 -2.19 10.70
CA VAL A 406 26.44 -3.24 10.02
C VAL A 406 26.67 -4.43 10.95
N ALA A 407 26.21 -5.62 10.57
CA ALA A 407 26.69 -6.87 11.15
C ALA A 407 28.13 -7.13 10.68
N ARG A 408 29.06 -7.31 11.61
CA ARG A 408 30.43 -7.75 11.28
C ARG A 408 30.54 -9.24 11.59
N VAL A 409 31.04 -10.03 10.65
CA VAL A 409 31.62 -11.32 11.01
C VAL A 409 32.88 -11.00 11.84
N LEU A 410 32.96 -11.58 13.04
CA LEU A 410 34.16 -11.45 13.87
C LEU A 410 35.36 -12.01 13.09
N PRO A 411 36.54 -11.37 13.16
CA PRO A 411 37.75 -11.84 12.50
C PRO A 411 38.19 -13.24 12.95
#